data_AF-A0A8S9E7G3-F1
#
_entry.id   AF-A0A8S9E7G3-F1
#
_cell.length_a   1.000
_cell.length_b   1.000
_cell.length_c   1.000
_cell.angle_alpha   90.00
_cell.angle_beta   90.00
_cell.angle_gamma   90.00
#
_symmetry.space_group_name_H-M   'P 1'
#
loop_
_entity.id
_entity.type
_entity.pdbx_description
1 polymer ?
#
loop_
_entity_poly.entity_id
_entity_poly.type
_entity_poly.pdbx_seq_one_letter_code
_entity_poly.pdbx_strand_id
1 'polypeptide(L)'
;DVIGKSVHQAVCMSLYKTSQSEDSTPQLFKLPFLWSDKTSNIHYVLFTILENSISKIHILRRHTDTSRSVSNGILAVDFGNFLNNSINESSDSRCYSCLDAHFYDDETVTVVLKESVEQEGKERVLAQLPLS
;
A
#
# COMPACT_ATOMS: atom_id res chain seq x y z
N ASP A 1 15.77 -6.98 -30.74
CA ASP A 1 14.68 -7.78 -31.34
C ASP A 1 14.53 -9.19 -30.82
N VAL A 2 15.57 -10.03 -30.84
CA VAL A 2 15.43 -11.47 -30.50
C VAL A 2 14.96 -11.72 -29.06
N ILE A 3 15.55 -11.04 -28.06
CA ILE A 3 15.20 -11.21 -26.63
C ILE A 3 13.80 -10.67 -26.31
N GLY A 4 13.41 -9.52 -26.87
CA GLY A 4 12.06 -8.99 -26.67
C GLY A 4 10.99 -9.94 -27.21
N LYS A 5 11.28 -10.61 -28.34
CA LYS A 5 10.39 -11.60 -28.94
C LYS A 5 10.33 -12.92 -28.19
N SER A 6 11.27 -13.25 -27.29
CA SER A 6 11.22 -14.52 -26.55
C SER A 6 10.26 -14.49 -25.35
N VAL A 7 9.81 -13.31 -24.92
CA VAL A 7 8.85 -13.16 -23.81
C VAL A 7 7.43 -13.24 -24.38
N HIS A 8 6.83 -14.43 -24.32
CA HIS A 8 5.48 -14.68 -24.84
C HIS A 8 4.38 -14.70 -23.77
N GLN A 9 4.77 -14.90 -22.50
CA GLN A 9 3.84 -15.02 -21.40
C GLN A 9 3.83 -13.71 -20.59
N ALA A 10 2.64 -13.15 -20.44
CA ALA A 10 2.40 -11.98 -19.59
C ALA A 10 1.19 -12.24 -18.71
N VAL A 11 1.20 -11.67 -17.51
CA VAL A 11 0.03 -11.65 -16.64
C VAL A 11 -0.41 -10.21 -16.46
N CYS A 12 -1.67 -9.94 -16.80
CA CYS A 12 -2.29 -8.64 -16.63
C CYS A 12 -3.26 -8.70 -15.46
N MET A 13 -3.16 -7.72 -14.55
CA MET A 13 -4.10 -7.53 -13.46
C MET A 13 -4.48 -6.05 -13.39
N SER A 14 -5.75 -5.76 -13.60
CA SER A 14 -6.29 -4.42 -13.43
C SER A 14 -6.48 -4.14 -11.94
N LEU A 15 -5.87 -3.07 -11.43
CA LEU A 15 -5.95 -2.71 -10.00
C LEU A 15 -7.17 -1.82 -9.71
N TYR A 16 -7.23 -0.65 -10.34
CA TYR A 16 -8.33 0.30 -10.20
C TYR A 16 -8.40 1.24 -11.41
N LYS A 17 -9.47 2.01 -11.49
CA LYS A 17 -9.66 3.07 -12.50
C LYS A 17 -9.81 4.39 -11.77
N THR A 18 -8.95 5.35 -12.06
CA THR A 18 -9.04 6.71 -11.49
C THR A 18 -9.98 7.60 -12.30
N SER A 19 -10.62 8.56 -11.64
CA SER A 19 -11.30 9.67 -12.30
C SER A 19 -10.27 10.74 -12.68
N GLN A 20 -10.41 11.35 -13.86
CA GLN A 20 -9.48 12.37 -14.40
C GLN A 20 -9.31 13.64 -13.54
N SER A 21 -10.03 13.77 -12.42
CA SER A 21 -10.04 14.94 -11.54
C SER A 21 -9.12 14.82 -10.31
N GLU A 22 -8.30 13.77 -10.18
CA GLU A 22 -7.29 13.72 -9.12
C GLU A 22 -6.25 14.80 -9.37
N ASP A 23 -6.26 15.81 -8.49
CA ASP A 23 -5.50 17.06 -8.43
C ASP A 23 -4.37 17.22 -9.46
N SER A 24 -4.45 18.31 -10.23
CA SER A 24 -3.47 18.79 -11.23
C SER A 24 -2.09 19.13 -10.66
N THR A 25 -1.82 18.77 -9.41
CA THR A 25 -0.51 18.85 -8.78
C THR A 25 0.34 17.66 -9.20
N PRO A 26 1.62 17.84 -9.58
CA PRO A 26 2.49 16.72 -9.87
C PRO A 26 2.57 15.81 -8.64
N GLN A 27 2.11 14.56 -8.80
CA GLN A 27 2.19 13.55 -7.75
C GLN A 27 3.67 13.25 -7.49
N LEU A 28 4.23 13.87 -6.44
CA LEU A 28 5.49 13.47 -5.82
C LEU A 28 5.35 12.14 -5.07
N PHE A 29 4.11 11.70 -4.82
CA PHE A 29 3.77 10.43 -4.20
C PHE A 29 3.92 9.28 -5.19
N LYS A 30 4.60 8.21 -4.78
CA LYS A 30 5.14 7.16 -5.67
C LYS A 30 4.31 5.88 -5.68
N LEU A 31 3.05 5.93 -5.23
CA LEU A 31 2.13 4.79 -5.36
C LEU A 31 1.48 4.78 -6.75
N PRO A 32 1.33 3.60 -7.39
CA PRO A 32 1.72 2.28 -6.89
C PRO A 32 3.24 2.05 -6.91
N PHE A 33 3.76 1.33 -5.91
CA PHE A 33 5.18 1.03 -5.73
C PHE A 33 5.49 -0.47 -5.91
N LEU A 34 6.54 -0.78 -6.67
CA LEU A 34 6.97 -2.16 -6.96
C LEU A 34 8.24 -2.51 -6.17
N TRP A 35 8.25 -3.69 -5.54
CA TRP A 35 9.42 -4.21 -4.82
C TRP A 35 9.68 -5.67 -5.18
N SER A 36 10.96 -6.06 -5.21
CA SER A 36 11.38 -7.44 -5.43
C SER A 36 12.20 -7.91 -4.24
N ASP A 37 11.59 -8.74 -3.40
CA ASP A 37 12.28 -9.47 -2.34
C ASP A 37 13.05 -10.62 -2.96
N LYS A 38 14.37 -10.47 -3.02
CA LYS A 38 15.28 -11.47 -3.59
C LYS A 38 15.50 -12.66 -2.66
N THR A 39 15.27 -12.48 -1.36
CA THR A 39 15.46 -13.51 -0.34
C THR A 39 14.32 -14.53 -0.43
N SER A 40 13.08 -14.06 -0.51
CA SER A 40 11.89 -14.93 -0.59
C SER A 40 11.41 -15.22 -2.01
N ASN A 41 12.01 -14.59 -3.03
CA ASN A 41 11.59 -14.69 -4.43
C ASN A 41 10.14 -14.23 -4.66
N ILE A 42 9.78 -13.09 -4.05
CA ILE A 42 8.43 -12.51 -4.14
C ILE A 42 8.50 -11.10 -4.72
N HIS A 43 7.63 -10.84 -5.69
CA HIS A 43 7.29 -9.51 -6.15
C HIS A 43 6.14 -8.95 -5.34
N TYR A 44 6.32 -7.72 -4.85
CA TYR A 44 5.33 -6.96 -4.11
C TYR A 44 4.87 -5.76 -4.92
N VAL A 45 3.58 -5.44 -4.81
CA VAL A 45 3.01 -4.17 -5.28
C VAL A 45 2.26 -3.53 -4.12
N LEU A 46 2.67 -2.32 -3.73
CA LEU A 46 1.93 -1.46 -2.83
C LEU A 46 1.07 -0.52 -3.67
N PHE A 47 -0.21 -0.40 -3.35
CA PHE A 47 -1.11 0.52 -4.03
C PHE A 47 -2.25 0.90 -3.09
N THR A 48 -2.97 1.96 -3.44
CA THR A 48 -4.13 2.41 -2.66
C THR A 48 -5.40 2.32 -3.48
N ILE A 49 -6.51 2.01 -2.81
CA ILE A 49 -7.85 2.11 -3.36
C ILE A 49 -8.64 3.07 -2.48
N LEU A 50 -9.32 4.03 -3.09
CA LEU A 50 -10.24 4.92 -2.41
C LEU A 50 -11.59 4.21 -2.18
N GLU A 51 -11.94 3.98 -0.93
CA GLU A 51 -13.20 3.37 -0.51
C GLU A 51 -13.85 4.24 0.58
N ASN A 52 -15.10 4.68 0.38
CA ASN A 52 -15.83 5.52 1.34
C ASN A 52 -15.05 6.78 1.79
N SER A 53 -14.38 7.46 0.85
CA SER A 53 -13.52 8.63 1.10
C SER A 53 -12.27 8.34 1.95
N ILE A 54 -11.92 7.07 2.14
CA ILE A 54 -10.70 6.64 2.84
C ILE A 54 -9.79 5.92 1.83
N SER A 55 -8.54 6.37 1.72
CA SER A 55 -7.54 5.71 0.88
C SER A 55 -6.95 4.52 1.64
N LYS A 56 -7.28 3.29 1.24
CA LYS A 56 -6.78 2.06 1.89
C LYS A 56 -5.60 1.47 1.14
N ILE A 57 -4.53 1.14 1.86
CA ILE A 57 -3.36 0.46 1.28
C ILE A 57 -3.66 -1.02 1.06
N HIS A 58 -3.21 -1.52 -0.09
CA HIS A 58 -3.27 -2.90 -0.49
C HIS A 58 -1.86 -3.40 -0.85
N ILE A 59 -1.59 -4.66 -0.50
CA ILE A 59 -0.33 -5.36 -0.77
C ILE A 59 -0.65 -6.55 -1.66
N LEU A 60 -0.21 -6.51 -2.91
CA LEU A 60 -0.24 -7.64 -3.84
C LEU A 60 1.10 -8.36 -3.79
N ARG A 61 1.08 -9.69 -3.62
CA ARG A 61 2.27 -10.55 -3.56
C ARG A 61 2.17 -11.60 -4.65
N ARG A 62 3.26 -11.83 -5.38
CA ARG A 62 3.40 -12.93 -6.33
C ARG A 62 4.79 -13.53 -6.31
N HIS A 63 4.87 -14.84 -6.51
CA HIS A 63 6.17 -15.50 -6.67
C HIS A 63 6.81 -15.06 -8.00
N THR A 64 8.15 -14.96 -8.04
CA THR A 64 8.92 -14.57 -9.23
C THR A 64 8.79 -15.60 -10.37
N ASP A 65 8.74 -16.89 -10.02
CA ASP A 65 8.32 -17.98 -10.90
C ASP A 65 6.79 -17.99 -11.05
N THR A 66 6.31 -17.77 -12.27
CA THR A 66 4.89 -17.64 -12.64
C THR A 66 4.08 -18.93 -12.50
N SER A 67 4.75 -20.09 -12.39
CA SER A 67 4.10 -21.38 -12.16
C SER A 67 3.72 -21.61 -10.70
N ARG A 68 4.29 -20.81 -9.77
CA ARG A 68 4.11 -20.96 -8.33
C ARG A 68 3.09 -19.95 -7.80
N SER A 69 2.22 -20.41 -6.91
CA SER A 69 1.33 -19.54 -6.15
C SER A 69 1.98 -19.08 -4.85
N VAL A 70 1.45 -18.00 -4.28
CA VAL A 70 1.80 -17.50 -2.94
C VAL A 70 0.52 -17.41 -2.12
N SER A 71 0.58 -17.77 -0.84
CA SER A 71 -0.50 -17.51 0.10
C SER A 71 -0.70 -16.00 0.28
N ASN A 72 -1.93 -15.57 0.59
CA ASN A 72 -2.24 -14.16 0.85
C ASN A 72 -1.81 -13.25 -0.32
N GLY A 73 -2.12 -13.67 -1.54
CA GLY A 73 -1.70 -12.97 -2.76
C GLY A 73 -2.19 -11.52 -2.84
N ILE A 74 -3.27 -11.16 -2.16
CA ILE A 74 -3.68 -9.77 -1.97
C ILE A 74 -4.14 -9.56 -0.53
N LEU A 75 -3.73 -8.45 0.06
CA LEU A 75 -4.08 -8.05 1.43
C LEU A 75 -4.47 -6.58 1.45
N ALA A 76 -5.58 -6.25 2.10
CA ALA A 76 -5.93 -4.88 2.46
C ALA A 76 -5.51 -4.63 3.92
N VAL A 77 -4.95 -3.46 4.20
CA VAL A 77 -4.51 -3.11 5.55
C VAL A 77 -5.32 -1.91 6.05
N ASP A 78 -6.06 -2.15 7.12
CA ASP A 78 -6.76 -1.10 7.85
C ASP A 78 -5.92 -0.69 9.06
N PHE A 79 -5.67 0.61 9.17
CA PHE A 79 -4.94 1.20 10.27
C PHE A 79 -5.92 1.67 11.35
N GLY A 80 -5.87 1.01 12.51
CA GLY A 80 -6.65 1.40 13.69
C GLY A 80 -5.88 2.31 14.65
N ASN A 81 -6.22 2.25 15.94
CA ASN A 81 -5.61 3.11 16.96
C ASN A 81 -4.10 2.87 17.13
N PHE A 82 -3.30 3.93 16.92
CA PHE A 82 -1.84 3.93 17.06
C PHE A 82 -1.33 4.06 18.50
N LEU A 83 -2.21 4.24 19.49
CA LEU A 83 -1.83 4.56 20.88
C LEU A 83 -2.25 3.48 21.87
N ASN A 84 -1.24 2.99 22.58
CA ASN A 84 -1.37 2.19 23.80
C ASN A 84 -1.65 3.12 25.00
N ASN A 85 -2.76 2.87 25.70
CA ASN A 85 -2.91 2.94 27.18
C ASN A 85 -2.81 4.26 27.96
N SER A 86 -3.20 5.43 27.44
CA SER A 86 -3.54 6.55 28.36
C SER A 86 -4.92 7.14 28.09
N ILE A 87 -5.85 6.72 28.95
CA ILE A 87 -6.95 7.52 29.50
C ILE A 87 -7.98 8.02 28.47
N ASN A 88 -9.05 7.24 28.37
CA ASN A 88 -10.42 7.75 28.41
C ASN A 88 -10.86 8.74 27.31
N GLU A 89 -10.44 8.52 26.07
CA GLU A 89 -11.12 9.08 24.91
C GLU A 89 -12.00 7.98 24.31
N SER A 90 -13.24 8.32 23.96
CA SER A 90 -14.21 7.41 23.36
C SER A 90 -13.55 6.59 22.24
N SER A 91 -13.86 5.30 22.20
CA SER A 91 -13.46 4.39 21.12
C SER A 91 -14.15 4.73 19.79
N ASP A 92 -14.23 6.01 19.43
CA ASP A 92 -14.56 6.43 18.09
C ASP A 92 -13.42 5.97 17.20
N SER A 93 -13.73 5.03 16.31
CA SER A 93 -12.81 4.39 15.40
C SER A 93 -12.11 5.45 14.55
N ARG A 94 -10.90 5.86 14.95
CA ARG A 94 -10.06 6.74 14.14
C ARG A 94 -9.77 6.02 12.83
N CYS A 95 -10.17 6.64 11.73
CA CYS A 95 -9.92 6.16 10.38
C CYS A 95 -8.71 6.91 9.81
N TYR A 96 -7.84 6.17 9.15
CA TYR A 96 -6.65 6.72 8.52
C TYR A 96 -6.67 6.42 7.02
N SER A 97 -6.39 7.45 6.22
CA SER A 97 -6.12 7.33 4.79
C SER A 97 -4.62 7.20 4.55
N CYS A 98 -4.22 6.22 3.74
CA CYS A 98 -2.87 6.08 3.24
C CYS A 98 -2.58 7.12 2.14
N LEU A 99 -1.55 7.93 2.35
CA LEU A 99 -1.05 8.93 1.41
C LEU A 99 0.09 8.38 0.56
N ASP A 100 1.00 7.61 1.15
CA ASP A 100 2.16 7.02 0.45
C ASP A 100 2.71 5.82 1.24
N ALA A 101 3.42 4.92 0.55
CA ALA A 101 4.06 3.78 1.19
C ALA A 101 5.26 3.25 0.39
N HIS A 102 6.31 2.85 1.11
CA HIS A 102 7.55 2.33 0.54
C HIS A 102 8.13 1.21 1.38
N PHE A 103 8.77 0.24 0.74
CA PHE A 103 9.60 -0.74 1.44
C PHE A 103 10.80 -0.03 2.08
N TYR A 104 10.99 -0.25 3.38
CA TYR A 104 12.21 0.12 4.10
C TYR A 104 13.26 -0.99 3.93
N ASP A 105 12.84 -2.22 4.14
CA ASP A 105 13.58 -3.47 3.92
C ASP A 105 12.59 -4.57 3.48
N ASP A 106 13.06 -5.82 3.31
CA ASP A 106 12.23 -6.94 2.84
C ASP A 106 11.09 -7.33 3.81
N GLU A 107 11.12 -6.86 5.07
CA GLU A 107 10.16 -7.22 6.11
C GLU A 107 9.32 -6.05 6.61
N THR A 108 9.64 -4.81 6.22
CA THR A 108 9.03 -3.60 6.76
C THR A 108 8.64 -2.60 5.67
N VAL A 109 7.39 -2.14 5.73
CA VAL A 109 6.89 -1.04 4.89
C VAL A 109 6.74 0.23 5.72
N THR A 110 7.33 1.33 5.27
CA THR A 110 7.06 2.67 5.80
C THR A 110 5.82 3.25 5.15
N VAL A 111 4.85 3.69 5.95
CA VAL A 111 3.55 4.20 5.47
C VAL A 111 3.30 5.59 6.02
N VAL A 112 2.84 6.50 5.15
CA VAL A 112 2.39 7.84 5.50
C VAL A 112 0.87 7.84 5.54
N LEU A 113 0.31 8.21 6.68
CA LEU A 113 -1.12 8.18 6.95
C LEU A 113 -1.64 9.58 7.24
N LYS A 114 -2.91 9.82 6.91
CA LYS A 114 -3.67 11.00 7.27
C LYS A 114 -4.90 10.59 8.08
N GLU A 115 -5.05 11.14 9.28
CA GLU A 115 -6.28 10.95 10.06
C GLU A 115 -7.46 11.64 9.37
N SER A 116 -8.62 10.99 9.35
CA SER A 116 -9.84 11.53 8.70
C SER A 116 -10.46 12.73 9.44
N VAL A 117 -10.11 12.96 10.71
CA VAL A 117 -10.69 14.05 11.51
C VAL A 117 -9.85 15.32 11.37
N GLU A 118 -10.48 16.40 10.90
CA GLU A 118 -9.88 17.72 10.72
C GLU A 118 -9.62 18.38 12.09
N GLN A 119 -8.46 18.10 12.69
CA GLN A 119 -7.92 18.89 13.79
C GLN A 119 -6.62 19.57 13.34
N GLU A 120 -6.60 20.90 13.42
CA GLU A 120 -5.44 21.71 13.05
C GLU A 120 -4.18 21.26 13.82
N GLY A 121 -3.17 20.80 13.07
CA GLY A 121 -1.78 20.70 13.55
C GLY A 121 -1.22 19.30 13.79
N LYS A 122 -2.00 18.20 13.71
CA LYS A 122 -1.49 16.82 13.88
C LYS A 122 -2.18 15.78 12.98
N GLU A 123 -2.25 16.03 11.68
CA GLU A 123 -3.01 15.17 10.77
C GLU A 123 -2.24 13.97 10.21
N ARG A 124 -0.91 13.99 10.19
CA ARG A 124 -0.11 12.97 9.49
C ARG A 124 0.71 12.10 10.42
N VAL A 125 0.65 10.79 10.20
CA VAL A 125 1.40 9.78 10.96
C VAL A 125 2.35 9.07 10.02
N LEU A 126 3.59 8.90 10.46
CA LEU A 126 4.56 7.99 9.83
C LEU A 126 4.58 6.69 10.64
N ALA A 127 4.26 5.58 9.99
CA ALA A 127 4.16 4.27 10.63
C ALA A 127 5.06 3.25 9.94
N GLN A 128 5.51 2.26 10.70
CA GLN A 128 6.17 1.07 10.19
C GLN A 128 5.20 -0.10 10.26
N LEU A 129 4.94 -0.72 9.12
CA LEU A 129 4.10 -1.89 8.96
C LEU A 129 5.01 -3.12 8.77
N PRO A 130 5.15 -3.98 9.79
CA PRO A 130 5.84 -5.26 9.64
C PRO A 130 5.02 -6.21 8.74
N LEU A 131 5.70 -6.98 7.90
CA LEU A 131 5.09 -7.94 6.98
C LEU A 131 5.06 -9.39 7.51
N SER A 132 5.72 -9.62 8.66
CA SER A 132 5.81 -10.89 9.40
C SER A 132 4.50 -11.31 10.06
#